data_AF-Q7MRX7-F1
#
_entry.id   AF-Q7MRX7-F1
#
_cell.length_a   1.000
_cell.length_b   1.000
_cell.length_c   1.000
_cell.angle_alpha   90.00
_cell.angle_beta   90.00
_cell.angle_gamma   90.00
#
_symmetry.space_group_name_H-M   'P 1'
#
loop_
_entity.id
_entity.type
_entity.pdbx_description
1 polymer ?
#
loop_
_entity_poly.entity_id
_entity_poly.type
_entity_poly.pdbx_seq_one_letter_code
_entity_poly.pdbx_strand_id
1 'polypeptide(L)'
;MEHNKVKQIILEAFEKTPELSISKLVANTFIAKRTVQRYVDELIQENRLIALGQGRSRYYQRVYVNEETLTRLAVLKNGSHMGTLIFANGHYEFVYEKGYEDLLFGISSTHNSSGELYAIFENLIPEHDRRERLTRGFKELGSILVGLDNAHGDFKFIPLGELFKHKSPLEQRPSWLENKHKILGVNEYPNIIQAKVSIDEDVLNDTSSTEHSNLSGYQHKIDVDFEDNEIKESAHRAHYLLKPLNRTLTNYFEKDEANHANYYPFLALNEHLFMSFAKKVYCH
;
A
#
# COMPACT_ATOMS: atom_id res chain seq x y z
N MET A 1 11.31 -30.57 -7.08
CA MET A 1 11.23 -29.54 -6.01
C MET A 1 12.61 -29.06 -5.58
N GLU A 2 13.58 -29.94 -5.28
CA GLU A 2 14.90 -29.54 -4.75
C GLU A 2 15.76 -28.69 -5.72
N HIS A 3 15.64 -28.94 -7.04
CA HIS A 3 16.41 -28.25 -8.08
C HIS A 3 16.14 -26.75 -8.17
N ASN A 4 14.89 -26.32 -7.95
CA ASN A 4 14.50 -24.91 -8.07
C ASN A 4 15.03 -24.07 -6.90
N LYS A 5 15.10 -24.68 -5.71
CA LYS A 5 15.63 -24.05 -4.49
C LYS A 5 17.12 -23.73 -4.61
N VAL A 6 17.92 -24.59 -5.24
CA VAL A 6 19.35 -24.35 -5.43
C VAL A 6 19.61 -23.20 -6.43
N LYS A 7 18.84 -23.14 -7.51
CA LYS A 7 18.90 -22.01 -8.47
C LYS A 7 18.56 -20.69 -7.78
N GLN A 8 17.52 -20.68 -6.96
CA GLN A 8 17.11 -19.50 -6.21
C GLN A 8 18.21 -19.02 -5.24
N ILE A 9 18.81 -19.93 -4.46
CA ILE A 9 19.92 -19.58 -3.55
C ILE A 9 21.12 -18.97 -4.31
N ILE A 10 21.44 -19.50 -5.49
CA ILE A 10 22.52 -18.97 -6.33
C ILE A 10 22.18 -17.55 -6.80
N LEU A 11 20.94 -17.31 -7.20
CA LEU A 11 20.48 -16.00 -7.67
C LEU A 11 20.42 -14.96 -6.55
N GLU A 12 19.95 -15.34 -5.36
CA GLU A 12 19.93 -14.49 -4.16
C GLU A 12 21.35 -14.05 -3.73
N ALA A 13 22.37 -14.88 -3.98
CA ALA A 13 23.75 -14.50 -3.72
C ALA A 13 24.20 -13.28 -4.55
N PHE A 14 23.66 -13.12 -5.77
CA PHE A 14 23.96 -11.97 -6.62
C PHE A 14 23.25 -10.69 -6.18
N GLU A 15 22.16 -10.78 -5.40
CA GLU A 15 21.51 -9.59 -4.82
C GLU A 15 22.39 -8.95 -3.75
N LYS A 16 23.12 -9.78 -2.97
CA LYS A 16 24.06 -9.31 -1.94
C LYS A 16 25.41 -8.91 -2.52
N THR A 17 25.82 -9.52 -3.63
CA THR A 17 27.10 -9.23 -4.28
C THR A 17 26.91 -9.32 -5.79
N PRO A 18 26.80 -8.19 -6.51
CA PRO A 18 26.42 -8.16 -7.92
C PRO A 18 27.33 -8.98 -8.86
N GLU A 19 28.59 -9.19 -8.47
CA GLU A 19 29.59 -9.90 -9.26
C GLU A 19 30.26 -11.01 -8.45
N LEU A 20 30.08 -12.26 -8.89
CA LEU A 20 30.64 -13.41 -8.20
C LEU A 20 31.32 -14.37 -9.17
N SER A 21 32.45 -14.94 -8.73
CA SER A 21 33.07 -16.10 -9.37
C SER A 21 32.55 -17.39 -8.75
N ILE A 22 32.76 -18.54 -9.39
CA ILE A 22 32.37 -19.85 -8.82
C ILE A 22 32.93 -20.05 -7.41
N SER A 23 34.19 -19.67 -7.17
CA SER A 23 34.80 -19.81 -5.84
C SER A 23 34.09 -18.96 -4.79
N LYS A 24 33.69 -17.72 -5.14
CA LYS A 24 32.92 -16.86 -4.25
C LYS A 24 31.49 -17.35 -4.07
N LEU A 25 30.85 -17.90 -5.09
CA LEU A 25 29.51 -18.50 -4.98
C LEU A 25 29.51 -19.69 -4.01
N VAL A 26 30.51 -20.58 -4.11
CA VAL A 26 30.65 -21.71 -3.18
C VAL A 26 30.82 -21.22 -1.74
N ALA A 27 31.64 -20.17 -1.53
CA ALA A 27 31.85 -19.60 -0.21
C ALA A 27 30.59 -18.92 0.37
N ASN A 28 29.80 -18.22 -0.47
CA ASN A 28 28.61 -17.49 -0.03
C ASN A 28 27.37 -18.38 0.14
N THR A 29 27.26 -19.46 -0.62
CA THR A 29 26.06 -20.32 -0.64
C THR A 29 26.26 -21.64 0.08
N PHE A 30 27.50 -22.02 0.39
CA PHE A 30 27.89 -23.34 0.92
C PHE A 30 27.47 -24.53 0.05
N ILE A 31 27.11 -24.28 -1.22
CA ILE A 31 26.75 -25.31 -2.19
C ILE A 31 28.05 -25.92 -2.77
N ALA A 32 28.05 -27.24 -2.94
CA ALA A 32 29.18 -27.95 -3.54
C ALA A 32 29.54 -27.40 -4.93
N LYS A 33 30.85 -27.23 -5.19
CA LYS A 33 31.38 -26.61 -6.42
C LYS A 33 30.79 -27.17 -7.72
N ARG A 34 30.68 -28.50 -7.83
CA ARG A 34 30.12 -29.17 -9.01
C ARG A 34 28.65 -28.82 -9.25
N THR A 35 27.90 -28.67 -8.15
CA THR A 35 26.48 -28.29 -8.17
C THR A 35 26.32 -26.81 -8.55
N VAL A 36 27.16 -25.92 -8.03
CA VAL A 36 27.20 -24.51 -8.43
C VAL A 36 27.50 -24.38 -9.93
N GLN A 37 28.52 -25.08 -10.43
CA GLN A 37 28.89 -25.04 -11.85
C GLN A 37 27.71 -25.46 -12.74
N ARG A 38 27.09 -26.61 -12.44
CA ARG A 38 25.93 -27.10 -13.20
C ARG A 38 24.81 -26.06 -13.26
N TYR A 39 24.40 -25.51 -12.12
CA TYR A 39 23.27 -24.60 -12.09
C TYR A 39 23.60 -23.20 -12.61
N VAL A 40 24.85 -22.75 -12.51
CA VAL A 40 25.29 -21.52 -13.19
C VAL A 40 25.21 -21.71 -14.70
N ASP A 41 25.63 -22.86 -15.23
CA ASP A 41 25.52 -23.15 -16.67
C ASP A 41 24.05 -23.23 -17.11
N GLU A 42 23.17 -23.86 -16.33
CA GLU A 42 21.72 -23.87 -16.58
C GLU A 42 21.12 -22.44 -16.54
N LEU A 43 21.49 -21.62 -15.55
CA LEU A 43 20.99 -20.25 -15.42
C LEU A 43 21.50 -19.33 -16.55
N ILE A 44 22.67 -19.60 -17.12
CA ILE A 44 23.16 -18.90 -18.32
C ILE A 44 22.32 -19.30 -19.54
N GLN A 45 22.02 -20.59 -19.70
CA GLN A 45 21.14 -21.08 -20.77
C GLN A 45 19.72 -20.49 -20.65
N GLU A 46 19.25 -20.26 -19.43
CA GLU A 46 17.97 -19.60 -19.13
C GLU A 46 18.01 -18.07 -19.27
N ASN A 47 19.14 -17.47 -19.67
CA ASN A 47 19.36 -16.01 -19.72
C ASN A 47 19.14 -15.30 -18.38
N ARG A 48 19.36 -15.98 -17.25
CA ARG A 48 19.26 -15.42 -15.90
C ARG A 48 20.61 -15.03 -15.32
N LEU A 49 21.71 -15.51 -15.92
CA LEU A 49 23.07 -15.08 -15.63
C LEU A 49 23.84 -14.82 -16.93
N ILE A 50 24.82 -13.93 -16.88
CA ILE A 50 25.84 -13.76 -17.92
C ILE A 50 27.22 -14.07 -17.36
N ALA A 51 28.08 -14.62 -18.21
CA ALA A 51 29.48 -14.84 -17.90
C ALA A 51 30.34 -13.73 -18.50
N LEU A 52 31.16 -13.10 -17.67
CA LEU A 52 32.04 -12.00 -18.02
C LEU A 52 33.50 -12.33 -17.67
N GLY A 53 34.46 -11.76 -18.41
CA GLY A 53 35.89 -12.08 -18.29
C GLY A 53 36.30 -13.41 -18.92
N GLN A 54 37.58 -13.78 -18.79
CA GLN A 54 38.14 -15.01 -19.38
C GLN A 54 39.07 -15.77 -18.41
N GLY A 55 39.06 -17.10 -18.52
CA GLY A 55 39.95 -17.96 -17.72
C GLY A 55 39.80 -17.75 -16.21
N ARG A 56 40.88 -17.32 -15.54
CA ARG A 56 40.91 -17.11 -14.08
C ARG A 56 40.18 -15.85 -13.62
N SER A 57 39.91 -14.90 -14.52
CA SER A 57 39.15 -13.69 -14.21
C SER A 57 37.66 -13.82 -14.55
N ARG A 58 37.17 -15.05 -14.78
CA ARG A 58 35.75 -15.26 -15.10
C ARG A 58 34.87 -15.00 -13.88
N TYR A 59 33.90 -14.12 -14.04
CA TYR A 59 32.85 -13.84 -13.07
C TYR A 59 31.50 -13.84 -13.76
N TYR A 60 30.44 -13.83 -12.95
CA TYR A 60 29.07 -13.91 -13.41
C TYR A 60 28.30 -12.73 -12.84
N GLN A 61 27.28 -12.30 -13.57
CA GLN A 61 26.32 -11.29 -13.15
C GLN A 61 24.91 -11.78 -13.44
N ARG A 62 23.94 -11.34 -12.63
CA ARG A 62 22.53 -11.66 -12.87
C ARG A 62 21.98 -10.85 -14.04
N VAL A 63 21.22 -11.51 -14.89
CA VAL A 63 20.40 -10.88 -15.92
C VAL A 63 18.96 -10.93 -15.43
N TYR A 64 18.37 -9.75 -15.27
CA TYR A 64 16.95 -9.63 -14.97
C TYR A 64 16.19 -9.73 -16.30
N VAL A 65 15.59 -10.89 -16.56
CA VAL A 65 14.68 -11.06 -17.69
C VAL A 65 13.42 -10.24 -17.40
N ASN A 66 12.81 -9.62 -18.42
CA ASN A 66 11.70 -8.65 -18.29
C ASN A 66 10.45 -9.13 -17.51
N GLU A 67 10.34 -10.42 -17.15
CA GLU A 67 9.27 -10.96 -16.28
C GLU A 67 9.67 -11.07 -14.78
N GLU A 68 10.94 -10.83 -14.44
CA GLU A 68 11.50 -10.75 -13.08
C GLU A 68 11.85 -9.29 -12.69
N THR A 69 11.17 -8.29 -13.26
CA THR A 69 11.42 -6.90 -12.89
C THR A 69 11.00 -6.67 -11.45
N LEU A 70 11.99 -6.55 -10.56
CA LEU A 70 11.79 -6.02 -9.21
C LEU A 70 11.02 -4.71 -9.34
N THR A 71 9.80 -4.69 -8.81
CA THR A 71 9.04 -3.44 -8.74
C THR A 71 9.64 -2.61 -7.62
N ARG A 72 9.93 -1.34 -7.92
CA ARG A 72 10.54 -0.41 -6.97
C ARG A 72 9.63 0.80 -6.85
N LEU A 73 9.11 1.00 -5.66
CA LEU A 73 8.28 2.15 -5.33
C LEU A 73 9.04 3.04 -4.34
N ALA A 74 9.18 4.31 -4.68
CA ALA A 74 9.54 5.35 -3.72
C ALA A 74 8.36 5.53 -2.76
N VAL A 75 8.66 5.51 -1.46
CA VAL A 75 7.70 5.75 -0.39
C VAL A 75 7.95 7.14 0.16
N LEU A 76 6.96 8.01 -0.02
CA LEU A 76 6.95 9.36 0.51
C LEU A 76 6.11 9.38 1.78
N LYS A 77 6.62 9.98 2.85
CA LYS A 77 5.83 10.35 4.04
C LYS A 77 5.81 11.86 4.14
N ASN A 78 4.61 12.46 4.15
CA ASN A 78 4.43 13.92 4.17
C ASN A 78 5.22 14.65 3.06
N GLY A 79 5.25 14.04 1.86
CA GLY A 79 5.98 14.58 0.70
C GLY A 79 7.50 14.45 0.76
N SER A 80 8.07 13.92 1.85
CA SER A 80 9.49 13.62 1.99
C SER A 80 9.79 12.16 1.62
N HIS A 81 10.85 11.92 0.85
CA HIS A 81 11.27 10.57 0.49
C HIS A 81 11.84 9.84 1.71
N MET A 82 11.09 8.86 2.19
CA MET A 82 11.43 8.05 3.36
C MET A 82 12.31 6.86 2.99
N GLY A 83 12.03 6.23 1.86
CA GLY A 83 12.70 5.00 1.48
C GLY A 83 12.07 4.35 0.24
N THR A 84 12.60 3.18 -0.12
CA THR A 84 12.15 2.41 -1.27
C THR A 84 11.58 1.08 -0.83
N LEU A 85 10.34 0.79 -1.27
CA LEU A 85 9.72 -0.52 -1.21
C LEU A 85 10.05 -1.28 -2.50
N ILE A 86 10.65 -2.46 -2.35
CA ILE A 86 11.09 -3.33 -3.46
C ILE A 86 10.35 -4.65 -3.33
N PHE A 87 9.76 -5.17 -4.40
CA PHE A 87 9.09 -6.46 -4.33
C PHE A 87 9.04 -7.19 -5.67
N ALA A 88 9.06 -8.53 -5.59
CA ALA A 88 8.71 -9.46 -6.66
C ALA A 88 8.56 -10.88 -6.09
N ASN A 89 7.67 -11.68 -6.69
CA ASN A 89 7.48 -13.10 -6.39
C ASN A 89 7.25 -13.39 -4.89
N GLY A 90 6.41 -12.60 -4.23
CA GLY A 90 6.12 -12.75 -2.80
C GLY A 90 7.26 -12.37 -1.85
N HIS A 91 8.34 -11.75 -2.34
CA HIS A 91 9.39 -11.20 -1.49
C HIS A 91 9.30 -9.68 -1.47
N TYR A 92 9.38 -9.09 -0.28
CA TYR A 92 9.29 -7.67 -0.03
C TYR A 92 10.55 -7.21 0.71
N GLU A 93 11.11 -6.07 0.28
CA GLU A 93 12.18 -5.38 0.97
C GLU A 93 11.84 -3.91 1.15
N PHE A 94 12.25 -3.35 2.28
CA PHE A 94 12.16 -1.92 2.52
C PHE A 94 13.51 -1.36 2.95
N VAL A 95 13.99 -0.37 2.19
CA VAL A 95 15.25 0.33 2.43
C VAL A 95 14.95 1.78 2.76
N TYR A 96 15.33 2.24 3.95
CA TYR A 96 15.24 3.66 4.29
C TYR A 96 16.24 4.49 3.48
N GLU A 97 15.84 5.72 3.15
CA GLU A 97 16.74 6.73 2.61
C GLU A 97 17.85 7.05 3.61
N LYS A 98 19.04 7.35 3.11
CA LYS A 98 20.19 7.57 3.98
C LYS A 98 19.96 8.81 4.87
N GLY A 99 19.98 8.61 6.18
CA GLY A 99 19.79 9.69 7.16
C GLY A 99 18.33 9.98 7.51
N TYR A 100 17.38 9.14 7.08
CA TYR A 100 16.01 9.21 7.57
C TYR A 100 15.92 8.65 9.00
N GLU A 101 15.41 9.43 9.95
CA GLU A 101 15.43 9.09 11.39
C GLU A 101 14.08 8.58 11.94
N ASP A 102 12.97 8.91 11.26
CA ASP A 102 11.62 8.56 11.71
C ASP A 102 11.21 7.14 11.26
N LEU A 103 11.73 6.14 11.97
CA LEU A 103 11.49 4.72 11.65
C LEU A 103 10.02 4.33 11.87
N LEU A 104 9.46 3.63 10.90
CA LEU A 104 8.12 3.05 10.97
C LEU A 104 8.05 1.90 11.97
N PHE A 105 6.92 1.85 12.68
CA PHE A 105 6.60 0.71 13.55
C PHE A 105 6.58 -0.59 12.73
N GLY A 106 7.35 -1.60 13.19
CA GLY A 106 7.49 -2.88 12.49
C GLY A 106 8.53 -2.90 11.36
N ILE A 107 9.18 -1.77 11.04
CA ILE A 107 10.23 -1.67 10.03
C ILE A 107 11.41 -0.87 10.63
N SER A 108 12.24 -1.50 11.46
CA SER A 108 13.20 -0.79 12.31
C SER A 108 14.65 -0.80 11.83
N SER A 109 14.99 -1.58 10.81
CA SER A 109 16.35 -1.64 10.27
C SER A 109 16.50 -0.73 9.06
N THR A 110 17.71 -0.29 8.72
CA THR A 110 17.94 0.48 7.48
C THR A 110 17.57 -0.33 6.23
N HIS A 111 17.77 -1.65 6.27
CA HIS A 111 17.32 -2.61 5.27
C HIS A 111 16.51 -3.70 5.96
N ASN A 112 15.32 -3.97 5.41
CA ASN A 112 14.36 -4.92 5.96
C ASN A 112 13.94 -5.85 4.83
N SER A 113 13.64 -7.11 5.17
CA SER A 113 13.13 -8.11 4.24
C SER A 113 11.97 -8.87 4.87
N SER A 114 10.98 -9.23 4.07
CA SER A 114 9.78 -9.93 4.51
C SER A 114 9.24 -10.82 3.38
N GLY A 115 8.64 -11.96 3.74
CA GLY A 115 7.88 -12.80 2.79
C GLY A 115 6.45 -12.32 2.54
N GLU A 116 6.05 -11.24 3.21
CA GLU A 116 4.72 -10.64 3.12
C GLU A 116 4.87 -9.11 3.10
N LEU A 117 3.87 -8.41 2.56
CA LEU A 117 3.84 -6.95 2.62
C LEU A 117 3.81 -6.50 4.09
N TYR A 118 4.61 -5.49 4.44
CA TYR A 118 4.66 -4.99 5.81
C TYR A 118 3.27 -4.52 6.26
N ALA A 119 2.86 -4.90 7.48
CA ALA A 119 1.53 -4.60 8.01
C ALA A 119 1.16 -3.12 7.93
N ILE A 120 2.11 -2.21 8.15
CA ILE A 120 1.86 -0.77 8.03
C ILE A 120 1.45 -0.33 6.61
N PHE A 121 1.95 -1.01 5.58
CA PHE A 121 1.57 -0.77 4.19
C PHE A 121 0.34 -1.60 3.78
N GLU A 122 0.21 -2.82 4.29
CA GLU A 122 -0.99 -3.65 4.03
C GLU A 122 -2.26 -2.99 4.58
N ASN A 123 -2.20 -2.37 5.77
CA ASN A 123 -3.31 -1.65 6.39
C ASN A 123 -3.81 -0.44 5.57
N LEU A 124 -3.02 0.00 4.57
CA LEU A 124 -3.41 1.04 3.63
C LEU A 124 -4.36 0.51 2.55
N ILE A 125 -4.31 -0.80 2.29
CA ILE A 125 -5.13 -1.45 1.28
C ILE A 125 -6.54 -1.68 1.85
N PRO A 126 -7.61 -1.39 1.09
CA PRO A 126 -8.98 -1.70 1.50
C PRO A 126 -9.21 -3.21 1.76
N GLU A 127 -10.25 -3.54 2.51
CA GLU A 127 -10.59 -4.92 2.93
C GLU A 127 -11.71 -5.55 2.07
N HIS A 128 -11.96 -6.86 2.24
CA HIS A 128 -13.08 -7.63 1.64
C HIS A 128 -13.24 -7.49 0.12
N ASP A 129 -14.48 -7.37 -0.38
CA ASP A 129 -14.82 -7.32 -1.81
C ASP A 129 -14.02 -6.26 -2.56
N ARG A 130 -13.72 -5.15 -1.88
CA ARG A 130 -12.91 -4.07 -2.42
C ARG A 130 -11.45 -4.49 -2.61
N ARG A 131 -10.87 -5.21 -1.65
CA ARG A 131 -9.57 -5.86 -1.81
C ARG A 131 -9.58 -6.79 -3.00
N GLU A 132 -10.60 -7.63 -3.12
CA GLU A 132 -10.71 -8.59 -4.22
C GLU A 132 -10.81 -7.92 -5.60
N ARG A 133 -11.55 -6.81 -5.71
CA ARG A 133 -11.60 -6.04 -6.96
C ARG A 133 -10.24 -5.46 -7.33
N LEU A 134 -9.54 -4.87 -6.36
CA LEU A 134 -8.22 -4.25 -6.58
C LEU A 134 -7.13 -5.27 -6.89
N THR A 135 -7.18 -6.48 -6.33
CA THR A 135 -6.15 -7.51 -6.53
C THR A 135 -6.25 -8.23 -7.87
N ARG A 136 -7.42 -8.27 -8.52
CA ARG A 136 -7.63 -8.95 -9.82
C ARG A 136 -6.68 -8.48 -10.94
N GLY A 137 -6.16 -7.25 -10.85
CA GLY A 137 -5.25 -6.67 -11.85
C GLY A 137 -3.76 -6.85 -11.55
N PHE A 138 -3.37 -7.36 -10.37
CA PHE A 138 -1.98 -7.34 -9.92
C PHE A 138 -1.51 -8.70 -9.40
N LYS A 139 -0.30 -9.09 -9.81
CA LYS A 139 0.37 -10.30 -9.30
C LYS A 139 0.86 -10.13 -7.86
N GLU A 140 1.25 -8.92 -7.49
CA GLU A 140 1.83 -8.58 -6.18
C GLU A 140 1.03 -7.48 -5.50
N LEU A 141 0.68 -7.67 -4.23
CA LEU A 141 -0.12 -6.75 -3.42
C LEU A 141 0.49 -5.33 -3.36
N GLY A 142 1.82 -5.23 -3.29
CA GLY A 142 2.51 -3.95 -3.25
C GLY A 142 2.23 -3.04 -4.46
N SER A 143 1.82 -3.60 -5.60
CA SER A 143 1.52 -2.83 -6.82
C SER A 143 0.27 -1.97 -6.66
N ILE A 144 -0.68 -2.40 -5.83
CA ILE A 144 -1.93 -1.69 -5.57
C ILE A 144 -1.67 -0.32 -4.93
N LEU A 145 -0.59 -0.22 -4.13
CA LEU A 145 -0.24 0.99 -3.39
C LEU A 145 -0.03 2.22 -4.28
N VAL A 146 0.35 2.04 -5.56
CA VAL A 146 0.51 3.14 -6.53
C VAL A 146 -0.83 3.79 -6.87
N GLY A 147 -1.91 3.01 -6.90
CA GLY A 147 -3.26 3.50 -7.23
C GLY A 147 -3.98 4.16 -6.05
N LEU A 148 -3.44 4.08 -4.84
CA LEU A 148 -4.06 4.62 -3.63
C LEU A 148 -3.63 6.06 -3.40
N ASP A 149 -4.17 7.00 -4.18
CA ASP A 149 -3.77 8.41 -4.15
C ASP A 149 -4.17 9.15 -2.83
N ASN A 150 -4.92 8.49 -1.93
CA ASN A 150 -5.44 9.04 -0.67
C ASN A 150 -5.41 8.05 0.53
N ALA A 151 -4.64 6.96 0.49
CA ALA A 151 -4.62 6.02 1.62
C ALA A 151 -3.93 6.63 2.85
N HIS A 152 -4.75 7.03 3.83
CA HIS A 152 -4.37 7.46 5.19
C HIS A 152 -3.39 8.62 5.30
N GLY A 153 -3.53 9.62 4.41
CA GLY A 153 -3.16 11.00 4.71
C GLY A 153 -1.68 11.30 4.97
N ASP A 154 -0.78 10.32 4.93
CA ASP A 154 0.65 10.51 5.23
C ASP A 154 1.55 9.85 4.17
N PHE A 155 1.16 8.71 3.60
CA PHE A 155 1.97 7.96 2.64
C PHE A 155 1.58 8.23 1.18
N LYS A 156 2.59 8.24 0.30
CA LYS A 156 2.40 8.18 -1.15
C LYS A 156 3.43 7.23 -1.77
N PHE A 157 2.97 6.37 -2.67
CA PHE A 157 3.81 5.40 -3.37
C PHE A 157 3.90 5.80 -4.84
N ILE A 158 5.13 5.92 -5.34
CA ILE A 158 5.39 6.34 -6.72
C ILE A 158 6.40 5.35 -7.31
N PRO A 159 6.24 4.89 -8.57
CA PRO A 159 7.31 4.16 -9.22
C PRO A 159 8.64 4.92 -9.09
N LEU A 160 9.70 4.26 -8.62
CA LEU A 160 10.96 4.93 -8.27
C LEU A 160 11.53 5.73 -9.44
N GLY A 161 11.40 5.20 -10.66
CA GLY A 161 11.79 5.86 -11.91
C GLY A 161 10.99 7.11 -12.25
N GLU A 162 9.91 7.42 -11.53
CA GLU A 162 9.10 8.64 -11.70
C GLU A 162 9.24 9.62 -10.55
N LEU A 163 10.02 9.30 -9.51
CA LEU A 163 10.22 10.16 -8.35
C LEU A 163 10.71 11.56 -8.75
N PHE A 164 11.56 11.67 -9.78
CA PHE A 164 12.05 12.95 -10.28
C PHE A 164 10.95 13.86 -10.85
N LYS A 165 9.83 13.29 -11.28
CA LYS A 165 8.65 14.03 -11.76
C LYS A 165 7.81 14.56 -10.60
N HIS A 166 7.97 13.97 -9.41
CA HIS A 166 7.21 14.35 -8.24
C HIS A 166 7.64 15.73 -7.74
N LYS A 167 6.73 16.70 -7.84
CA LYS A 167 6.85 17.97 -7.14
C LYS A 167 6.03 17.83 -5.87
N SER A 168 6.72 17.75 -4.72
CA SER A 168 6.03 17.82 -3.43
C SER A 168 5.22 19.12 -3.42
N PRO A 169 3.89 19.08 -3.25
CA PRO A 169 3.15 20.29 -2.97
C PRO A 169 3.70 20.81 -1.65
N LEU A 170 4.28 22.02 -1.66
CA LEU A 170 4.71 22.76 -0.48
C LEU A 170 3.57 23.08 0.50
N GLU A 171 2.36 22.58 0.25
CA GLU A 171 1.22 22.71 1.14
C GLU A 171 1.49 21.89 2.39
N GLN A 172 1.95 22.58 3.43
CA GLN A 172 1.94 22.07 4.78
C GLN A 172 0.53 21.59 5.08
N ARG A 173 0.36 20.27 5.20
CA ARG A 173 -0.89 19.72 5.72
C ARG A 173 -1.11 20.35 7.10
N PRO A 174 -2.30 20.92 7.36
CA PRO A 174 -2.55 21.57 8.63
C PRO A 174 -2.32 20.56 9.76
N SER A 175 -1.43 20.88 10.70
CA SER A 175 -1.16 20.00 11.83
C SER A 175 -2.42 19.85 12.68
N TRP A 176 -2.68 18.64 13.20
CA TRP A 176 -3.73 18.40 14.19
C TRP A 176 -3.60 19.38 15.36
N LEU A 177 -2.38 19.59 15.88
CA LEU A 177 -2.14 20.45 17.04
C LEU A 177 -2.52 21.91 16.74
N GLU A 178 -2.27 22.37 15.51
CA GLU A 178 -2.58 23.72 15.05
C GLU A 178 -4.09 23.91 14.81
N ASN A 179 -4.78 22.85 14.37
CA ASN A 179 -6.20 22.92 13.95
C ASN A 179 -7.17 22.31 14.96
N LYS A 180 -6.68 21.77 16.08
CA LYS A 180 -7.50 21.07 17.08
C LYS A 180 -8.70 21.89 17.52
N HIS A 181 -8.53 23.20 17.74
CA HIS A 181 -9.62 24.07 18.19
C HIS A 181 -10.70 24.28 17.13
N LYS A 182 -10.33 24.28 15.85
CA LYS A 182 -11.27 24.35 14.73
C LYS A 182 -12.01 23.02 14.57
N ILE A 183 -11.28 21.90 14.60
CA ILE A 183 -11.86 20.54 14.46
C ILE A 183 -12.77 20.21 15.65
N LEU A 184 -12.34 20.56 16.86
CA LEU A 184 -13.06 20.38 18.10
C LEU A 184 -14.01 21.53 18.43
N GLY A 185 -14.28 22.47 17.51
CA GLY A 185 -15.08 23.68 17.76
C GLY A 185 -16.46 23.44 18.40
N VAL A 186 -17.17 24.50 18.78
CA VAL A 186 -18.48 24.36 19.44
C VAL A 186 -19.53 23.94 18.41
N ASN A 187 -20.01 22.69 18.51
CA ASN A 187 -21.09 22.17 17.67
C ASN A 187 -22.31 21.86 18.54
N GLU A 188 -23.49 22.28 18.10
CA GLU A 188 -24.76 21.86 18.72
C GLU A 188 -25.09 20.43 18.28
N TYR A 189 -25.74 19.65 19.17
CA TYR A 189 -26.19 18.31 18.85
C TYR A 189 -27.73 18.29 18.76
N PRO A 190 -28.32 17.76 17.68
CA PRO A 190 -27.66 17.21 16.50
C PRO A 190 -27.13 18.31 15.56
N ASN A 191 -25.92 18.12 15.02
CA ASN A 191 -25.37 19.02 14.01
C ASN A 191 -25.88 18.60 12.63
N ILE A 192 -26.91 19.27 12.12
CA ILE A 192 -27.50 18.96 10.81
C ILE A 192 -26.93 19.93 9.78
N ILE A 193 -26.16 19.38 8.83
CA ILE A 193 -25.62 20.16 7.72
C ILE A 193 -26.72 20.34 6.68
N GLN A 194 -27.12 21.59 6.44
CA GLN A 194 -28.05 21.95 5.36
C GLN A 194 -27.27 22.16 4.07
N ALA A 195 -27.09 21.08 3.31
CA ALA A 195 -26.34 21.09 2.06
C ALA A 195 -27.04 20.26 1.00
N LYS A 196 -26.89 20.68 -0.27
CA LYS A 196 -27.26 19.86 -1.42
C LYS A 196 -26.22 18.77 -1.59
N VAL A 197 -26.63 17.51 -1.65
CA VAL A 197 -25.73 16.39 -2.00
C VAL A 197 -25.80 16.20 -3.52
N SER A 198 -24.70 16.45 -4.20
CA SER A 198 -24.55 16.29 -5.65
C SER A 198 -23.63 15.12 -5.95
N ILE A 199 -24.09 13.94 -5.55
CA ILE A 199 -23.45 12.64 -5.75
C ILE A 199 -24.52 11.70 -6.28
N ASP A 200 -24.18 10.88 -7.26
CA ASP A 200 -25.13 9.99 -7.92
C ASP A 200 -25.70 8.94 -6.94
N GLU A 201 -26.96 8.54 -7.16
CA GLU A 201 -27.65 7.63 -6.25
C GLU A 201 -27.03 6.24 -6.21
N ASP A 202 -26.49 5.75 -7.33
CA ASP A 202 -25.83 4.45 -7.41
C ASP A 202 -24.53 4.42 -6.58
N VAL A 203 -23.80 5.54 -6.54
CA VAL A 203 -22.66 5.75 -5.64
C VAL A 203 -23.11 5.77 -4.18
N LEU A 204 -24.12 6.58 -3.84
CA LEU A 204 -24.64 6.67 -2.47
C LEU A 204 -25.18 5.33 -1.94
N ASN A 205 -25.69 4.47 -2.83
CA ASN A 205 -26.24 3.17 -2.49
C ASN A 205 -25.23 2.02 -2.61
N ASP A 206 -23.94 2.29 -2.85
CA ASP A 206 -22.87 1.27 -2.98
C ASP A 206 -23.14 0.24 -4.10
N THR A 207 -23.75 0.70 -5.19
CA THR A 207 -24.07 -0.11 -6.39
C THR A 207 -23.23 0.29 -7.61
N SER A 208 -22.48 1.38 -7.52
CA SER A 208 -21.54 1.81 -8.55
C SER A 208 -20.43 0.78 -8.77
N SER A 209 -19.97 0.69 -10.01
CA SER A 209 -18.86 -0.17 -10.42
C SER A 209 -17.48 0.47 -10.23
N THR A 210 -17.44 1.77 -9.92
CA THR A 210 -16.20 2.55 -9.75
C THR A 210 -15.88 2.78 -8.28
N GLU A 211 -14.62 3.08 -7.97
CA GLU A 211 -14.16 3.36 -6.62
C GLU A 211 -14.23 4.87 -6.33
N HIS A 212 -14.79 5.24 -5.18
CA HIS A 212 -15.13 6.62 -4.82
C HIS A 212 -14.42 7.14 -3.54
N SER A 213 -13.54 6.34 -2.93
CA SER A 213 -12.65 6.73 -1.84
C SER A 213 -11.43 5.85 -1.86
N ASN A 214 -10.27 6.28 -1.37
CA ASN A 214 -9.09 5.42 -1.22
C ASN A 214 -8.84 4.94 0.24
N LEU A 215 -9.73 5.23 1.17
CA LEU A 215 -9.57 4.86 2.58
C LEU A 215 -9.93 3.39 2.85
N SER A 216 -9.17 2.72 3.72
CA SER A 216 -9.40 1.32 4.09
C SER A 216 -10.59 1.13 5.05
N GLY A 217 -11.00 -0.13 5.25
CA GLY A 217 -12.06 -0.56 6.16
C GLY A 217 -13.40 -0.87 5.48
N TYR A 218 -14.23 -1.67 6.16
CA TYR A 218 -15.43 -2.34 5.63
C TYR A 218 -16.55 -1.43 5.09
N GLN A 219 -16.86 -0.34 5.78
CA GLN A 219 -17.99 0.51 5.42
C GLN A 219 -17.71 1.32 4.14
N HIS A 220 -18.70 1.38 3.23
CA HIS A 220 -18.68 2.23 2.05
C HIS A 220 -18.46 3.71 2.42
N LYS A 221 -17.58 4.36 1.67
CA LYS A 221 -17.06 5.70 1.92
C LYS A 221 -16.84 6.42 0.60
N ILE A 222 -17.09 7.73 0.61
CA ILE A 222 -16.91 8.61 -0.53
C ILE A 222 -16.02 9.77 -0.10
N ASP A 223 -14.95 10.01 -0.85
CA ASP A 223 -14.06 11.16 -0.69
C ASP A 223 -14.83 12.40 -1.20
N VAL A 224 -15.12 13.37 -0.32
CA VAL A 224 -15.95 14.54 -0.66
C VAL A 224 -15.33 15.86 -0.23
N ASP A 225 -15.72 16.91 -0.94
CA ASP A 225 -15.50 18.30 -0.53
C ASP A 225 -16.81 19.02 -0.29
N PHE A 226 -16.75 20.04 0.55
CA PHE A 226 -17.89 20.87 0.92
C PHE A 226 -17.62 22.33 0.53
N GLU A 227 -18.25 22.77 -0.55
CA GLU A 227 -18.13 24.12 -1.10
C GLU A 227 -19.51 24.68 -1.44
N ASP A 228 -19.76 25.95 -1.15
CA ASP A 228 -21.02 26.65 -1.50
C ASP A 228 -22.33 25.94 -1.07
N ASN A 229 -22.33 25.31 0.12
CA ASN A 229 -23.44 24.48 0.63
C ASN A 229 -23.79 23.28 -0.27
N GLU A 230 -22.82 22.79 -1.03
CA GLU A 230 -22.94 21.61 -1.87
C GLU A 230 -21.86 20.59 -1.46
N ILE A 231 -22.26 19.34 -1.30
CA ILE A 231 -21.37 18.20 -1.05
C ILE A 231 -21.18 17.49 -2.40
N LYS A 232 -19.93 17.40 -2.84
CA LYS A 232 -19.55 16.77 -4.11
C LYS A 232 -18.47 15.73 -3.89
N GLU A 233 -18.45 14.71 -4.75
CA GLU A 233 -17.32 13.80 -4.83
C GLU A 233 -16.05 14.56 -5.22
N SER A 234 -14.96 14.27 -4.53
CA SER A 234 -13.66 14.89 -4.75
C SER A 234 -12.72 13.86 -5.38
N ALA A 235 -12.33 14.13 -6.63
CA ALA A 235 -11.40 13.27 -7.35
C ALA A 235 -9.97 13.34 -6.77
N HIS A 236 -9.59 14.49 -6.19
CA HIS A 236 -8.24 14.74 -5.70
C HIS A 236 -8.28 15.61 -4.44
N ARG A 237 -7.71 15.11 -3.33
CA ARG A 237 -7.51 15.85 -2.06
C ARG A 237 -8.80 16.21 -1.31
N ALA A 238 -9.69 15.24 -1.14
CA ALA A 238 -10.85 15.38 -0.28
C ALA A 238 -10.48 15.79 1.16
N HIS A 239 -11.19 16.79 1.68
CA HIS A 239 -11.07 17.21 3.08
C HIS A 239 -12.01 16.45 4.02
N TYR A 240 -13.03 15.80 3.46
CA TYR A 240 -14.08 15.12 4.21
C TYR A 240 -14.33 13.73 3.65
N LEU A 241 -14.87 12.88 4.52
CA LEU A 241 -15.30 11.54 4.17
C LEU A 241 -16.80 11.43 4.42
N LEU A 242 -17.55 11.12 3.38
CA LEU A 242 -18.97 10.81 3.49
C LEU A 242 -19.16 9.31 3.66
N LYS A 243 -19.86 8.92 4.72
CA LYS A 243 -20.33 7.56 4.96
C LYS A 243 -21.85 7.52 4.73
N PRO A 244 -22.33 7.12 3.54
CA PRO A 244 -23.75 7.10 3.29
C PRO A 244 -24.46 6.01 4.11
N LEU A 245 -25.78 6.16 4.23
CA LEU A 245 -26.63 5.15 4.85
C LEU A 245 -26.69 3.93 3.93
N ASN A 246 -26.15 2.79 4.38
CA ASN A 246 -26.33 1.53 3.67
C ASN A 246 -27.76 1.01 3.92
N ARG A 247 -28.63 1.15 2.91
CA ARG A 247 -30.05 0.78 3.02
C ARG A 247 -30.24 -0.73 3.23
N THR A 248 -29.41 -1.55 2.60
CA THR A 248 -29.44 -3.02 2.73
C THR A 248 -29.15 -3.47 4.17
N LEU A 249 -28.15 -2.86 4.82
CA LEU A 249 -27.80 -3.17 6.22
C LEU A 249 -28.77 -2.56 7.25
N THR A 250 -29.74 -1.75 6.82
CA THR A 250 -30.78 -1.18 7.71
C THR A 250 -32.08 -1.99 7.70
N ASN A 251 -32.20 -3.01 6.87
CA ASN A 251 -33.40 -3.85 6.84
C ASN A 251 -33.19 -5.10 7.71
N TYR A 252 -33.81 -5.11 8.90
CA TYR A 252 -33.74 -6.24 9.85
C TYR A 252 -34.19 -7.58 9.25
N PHE A 253 -35.09 -7.53 8.25
CA PHE A 253 -35.68 -8.70 7.63
C PHE A 253 -34.90 -9.21 6.42
N GLU A 254 -33.96 -8.43 5.90
CA GLU A 254 -33.04 -8.89 4.86
C GLU A 254 -31.90 -9.67 5.50
N LYS A 255 -31.62 -10.83 4.93
CA LYS A 255 -30.52 -11.70 5.32
C LYS A 255 -29.56 -11.82 4.15
N ASP A 256 -28.28 -11.97 4.45
CA ASP A 256 -27.29 -12.25 3.43
C ASP A 256 -27.49 -13.65 2.82
N GLU A 257 -26.71 -13.97 1.78
CA GLU A 257 -26.76 -15.28 1.11
C GLU A 257 -26.42 -16.45 2.07
N ALA A 258 -25.71 -16.18 3.17
CA ALA A 258 -25.40 -17.12 4.24
C ALA A 258 -26.48 -17.19 5.33
N ASN A 259 -27.62 -16.52 5.13
CA ASN A 259 -28.77 -16.47 6.03
C ASN A 259 -28.50 -15.78 7.39
N HIS A 260 -27.48 -14.92 7.46
CA HIS A 260 -27.20 -14.07 8.60
C HIS A 260 -27.98 -12.76 8.51
N ALA A 261 -28.49 -12.30 9.66
CA ALA A 261 -29.09 -10.98 9.78
C ALA A 261 -27.98 -9.94 10.04
N ASN A 262 -27.47 -9.32 8.98
CA ASN A 262 -26.47 -8.24 9.08
C ASN A 262 -27.19 -6.89 9.29
N TYR A 263 -27.85 -6.75 10.44
CA TYR A 263 -28.64 -5.56 10.77
C TYR A 263 -27.81 -4.56 11.59
N TYR A 264 -27.51 -3.42 10.98
CA TYR A 264 -26.78 -2.30 11.57
C TYR A 264 -27.56 -0.99 11.37
N PRO A 265 -28.70 -0.83 12.06
CA PRO A 265 -29.56 0.33 11.86
C PRO A 265 -28.86 1.61 12.32
N PHE A 266 -29.02 2.66 11.53
CA PHE A 266 -28.58 4.01 11.89
C PHE A 266 -27.10 4.08 12.32
N LEU A 267 -26.23 3.28 11.68
CA LEU A 267 -24.79 3.27 11.98
C LEU A 267 -24.17 4.67 11.98
N ALA A 268 -24.56 5.52 11.02
CA ALA A 268 -24.11 6.91 10.96
C ALA A 268 -24.54 7.74 12.20
N LEU A 269 -25.75 7.50 12.74
CA LEU A 269 -26.22 8.16 13.96
C LEU A 269 -25.43 7.67 15.18
N ASN A 270 -25.19 6.35 15.27
CA ASN A 270 -24.38 5.76 16.33
C ASN A 270 -22.96 6.31 16.31
N GLU A 271 -22.30 6.32 15.15
CA GLU A 271 -20.95 6.92 15.00
C GLU A 271 -20.95 8.41 15.37
N HIS A 272 -21.94 9.18 14.92
CA HIS A 272 -22.06 10.60 15.27
C HIS A 272 -22.24 10.81 16.78
N LEU A 273 -23.04 9.98 17.46
CA LEU A 273 -23.22 9.99 18.91
C LEU A 273 -21.92 9.70 19.65
N PHE A 274 -21.22 8.61 19.29
CA PHE A 274 -19.96 8.23 19.93
C PHE A 274 -18.87 9.27 19.71
N MET A 275 -18.76 9.83 18.50
CA MET A 275 -17.80 10.92 18.22
C MET A 275 -18.14 12.20 18.96
N SER A 276 -19.42 12.56 19.05
CA SER A 276 -19.87 13.71 19.85
C SER A 276 -19.58 13.53 21.33
N PHE A 277 -19.77 12.33 21.87
CA PHE A 277 -19.43 11.99 23.25
C PHE A 277 -17.92 12.04 23.49
N ALA A 278 -17.13 11.38 22.65
CA ALA A 278 -15.68 11.35 22.76
C ALA A 278 -15.08 12.75 22.75
N LYS A 279 -15.58 13.62 21.85
CA LYS A 279 -15.22 15.03 21.79
C LYS A 279 -15.51 15.78 23.10
N LYS A 280 -16.66 15.55 23.74
CA LYS A 280 -17.01 16.21 25.01
C LYS A 280 -16.23 15.68 26.21
N VAL A 281 -15.87 14.41 26.22
CA VAL A 281 -15.26 13.76 27.40
C VAL A 281 -13.73 13.80 27.39
N TYR A 282 -13.09 13.68 26.22
CA TYR A 282 -11.64 13.53 26.11
C TYR A 282 -10.90 14.78 25.64
N CYS A 283 -11.60 15.88 25.33
CA CYS A 283 -11.00 17.11 24.80
C CYS A 283 -11.12 18.33 25.74
N HIS A 284 -11.44 18.09 27.01
CA HIS A 284 -11.31 19.03 28.13
C HIS A 284 -10.21 18.55 29.07
#